data_AF-A0A1B6AGR5-F1
#
_entry.id   AF-A0A1B6AGR5-F1
#
_cell.length_a   1.000
_cell.length_b   1.000
_cell.length_c   1.000
_cell.angle_alpha   90.00
_cell.angle_beta   90.00
_cell.angle_gamma   90.00
#
_symmetry.space_group_name_H-M   'P 1'
#
loop_
_entity.id
_entity.type
_entity.pdbx_description
1 polymer ?
#
loop_
_entity_poly.entity_id
_entity_poly.type
_entity_poly.pdbx_seq_one_letter_code
_entity_poly.pdbx_strand_id
1 'polypeptide(L)'
;MSKAIGTAVVRNKVKRRLRHLVRDRLDRLPAGSLVVVRALPGAGDADHDQLARDLDAALGRLLGGAPKGCNPPGAATGSGRAAGTRNPGRGPGGSAQ
;
A
#
# COMPACT_ATOMS: atom_id res chain seq x y z
N MET A 1 -6.12 -3.17 13.03
CA MET A 1 -6.05 -2.83 11.60
C MET A 1 -7.37 -3.19 10.94
N SER A 2 -7.93 -2.27 10.15
CA SER A 2 -9.30 -2.35 9.62
C SER A 2 -9.54 -3.59 8.74
N LYS A 3 -10.75 -4.16 8.81
CA LYS A 3 -11.18 -5.31 7.98
C LYS A 3 -11.12 -5.01 6.48
N ALA A 4 -11.18 -3.73 6.11
CA ALA A 4 -11.15 -3.20 4.74
C ALA A 4 -9.80 -3.31 4.00
N ILE A 5 -8.73 -3.80 4.64
CA ILE A 5 -7.40 -3.97 4.00
C ILE A 5 -7.26 -5.35 3.31
N GLY A 6 -8.23 -6.25 3.51
CA GLY A 6 -8.22 -7.60 2.92
C GLY A 6 -7.99 -8.71 3.97
N THR A 7 -7.51 -9.88 3.56
CA THR A 7 -7.32 -11.05 4.44
C THR A 7 -6.22 -10.83 5.48
N ALA A 8 -6.14 -11.68 6.51
CA ALA A 8 -5.11 -11.58 7.55
C ALA A 8 -3.68 -11.66 6.99
N VAL A 9 -3.47 -12.48 5.95
CA VAL A 9 -2.17 -12.64 5.28
C VAL A 9 -1.79 -11.35 4.54
N VAL A 10 -2.73 -10.74 3.81
CA VAL A 10 -2.50 -9.46 3.12
C VAL A 10 -2.16 -8.38 4.14
N ARG A 11 -2.93 -8.26 5.23
CA ARG A 11 -2.63 -7.31 6.33
C ARG A 11 -1.24 -7.53 6.94
N ASN A 12 -0.86 -8.79 7.18
CA ASN A 12 0.45 -9.12 7.74
C ASN A 12 1.59 -8.82 6.77
N LYS A 13 1.38 -9.07 5.47
CA LYS A 13 2.33 -8.75 4.40
C LYS A 13 2.54 -7.24 4.30
N VAL A 14 1.47 -6.45 4.29
CA VAL A 14 1.53 -4.97 4.31
C VAL A 14 2.27 -4.50 5.57
N LYS A 15 1.93 -5.02 6.75
CA LYS A 15 2.62 -4.66 8.01
C LYS A 15 4.12 -4.99 7.97
N ARG A 16 4.50 -6.14 7.39
CA ARG A 16 5.91 -6.50 7.20
C ARG A 16 6.60 -5.53 6.25
N ARG A 17 6.04 -5.28 5.06
CA ARG A 17 6.59 -4.36 4.05
C ARG A 17 6.77 -2.94 4.60
N LEU A 18 5.75 -2.39 5.25
CA LEU A 18 5.81 -1.06 5.85
C LEU A 18 6.90 -0.95 6.91
N ARG A 19 7.12 -1.99 7.72
CA ARG A 19 8.21 -1.96 8.71
C ARG A 19 9.60 -1.90 8.08
N HIS A 20 9.81 -2.57 6.95
CA HIS A 20 11.07 -2.47 6.22
C HIS A 20 11.27 -1.04 5.70
N LEU A 21 10.27 -0.50 5.02
CA LEU A 21 10.32 0.86 4.47
C LEU A 21 10.51 1.93 5.56
N VAL A 22 9.80 1.78 6.68
CA VAL A 22 9.92 2.72 7.81
C VAL A 22 11.31 2.65 8.42
N ARG A 23 11.91 1.46 8.57
CA ARG A 23 13.25 1.31 9.16
C ARG A 23 14.29 2.16 8.43
N ASP A 24 14.26 2.19 7.10
CA ASP A 24 15.20 2.96 6.29
C ASP A 24 14.94 4.48 6.31
N ARG A 25 13.84 4.91 6.95
CA ARG A 25 13.37 6.30 7.02
C ARG A 25 13.26 6.82 8.44
N LEU A 26 13.43 5.97 9.46
CA LEU A 26 13.39 6.36 10.88
C LEU A 26 14.44 7.41 11.20
N ASP A 27 15.60 7.36 10.55
CA ASP A 27 16.71 8.30 10.75
C ASP A 27 16.35 9.76 10.38
N ARG A 28 15.27 9.94 9.60
CA ARG A 28 14.76 11.26 9.22
C ARG A 28 13.82 11.86 10.26
N LEU A 29 13.40 11.09 11.26
CA LEU A 29 12.50 11.54 12.32
C LEU A 29 13.31 12.12 13.49
N PRO A 30 12.92 13.26 14.05
CA PRO A 30 13.59 13.81 15.22
C PRO A 30 13.42 12.90 16.44
N ALA A 31 14.46 12.82 17.26
CA ALA A 31 14.46 12.00 18.47
C ALA A 31 13.28 12.34 19.38
N GLY A 32 12.64 11.32 19.95
CA GLY A 32 11.44 11.47 20.79
C GLY A 32 10.11 11.52 20.04
N SER A 33 10.11 11.39 18.71
CA SER A 33 8.88 11.36 17.91
C SER A 33 8.21 9.99 17.90
N LEU A 34 6.89 9.97 18.08
CA LEU A 34 6.05 8.77 17.91
C LEU A 34 5.27 8.87 16.59
N VAL A 35 5.52 7.94 15.66
CA VAL A 35 4.85 7.89 14.35
C VAL A 35 3.97 6.65 14.26
N VAL A 36 2.69 6.86 13.96
CA VAL A 36 1.72 5.78 13.72
C VAL A 36 1.38 5.72 12.24
N VAL A 37 1.70 4.58 11.61
CA VAL A 37 1.34 4.34 10.21
C VAL A 37 0.04 3.55 10.15
N ARG A 38 -1.00 4.14 9.54
CA ARG A 38 -2.28 3.47 9.29
C ARG A 38 -2.39 3.07 7.82
N ALA A 39 -2.56 1.78 7.57
CA ALA A 39 -2.91 1.30 6.24
C ALA A 39 -4.38 1.65 5.91
N LEU A 40 -4.58 2.31 4.77
CA LEU A 40 -5.89 2.65 4.23
C LEU A 40 -6.51 1.45 3.48
N PRO A 41 -7.84 1.42 3.28
CA PRO A 41 -8.46 0.48 2.34
C PRO A 41 -7.79 0.59 0.96
N GLY A 42 -7.45 -0.53 0.33
CA GLY A 42 -6.68 -0.58 -0.93
C GLY A 42 -5.17 -0.76 -0.76
N ALA A 43 -4.61 -0.57 0.43
CA ALA A 43 -3.18 -0.85 0.69
C ALA A 43 -2.80 -2.34 0.55
N GLY A 44 -3.80 -3.24 0.57
CA GLY A 44 -3.60 -4.67 0.37
C GLY A 44 -3.20 -5.04 -1.06
N ASP A 45 -3.71 -4.29 -2.04
CA ASP A 45 -3.48 -4.50 -3.48
C ASP A 45 -2.37 -3.60 -4.03
N ALA A 46 -1.91 -2.61 -3.25
CA ALA A 46 -0.84 -1.73 -3.62
C ALA A 46 0.52 -2.45 -3.70
N ASP A 47 1.26 -2.16 -4.77
CA ASP A 47 2.62 -2.65 -4.94
C ASP A 47 3.61 -2.00 -3.97
N HIS A 48 4.78 -2.64 -3.83
CA HIS A 48 5.81 -2.19 -2.90
C HIS A 48 6.25 -0.74 -3.16
N ASP A 49 6.45 -0.39 -4.44
CA ASP A 49 6.87 0.95 -4.84
C ASP A 49 5.78 1.99 -4.56
N GLN A 50 4.51 1.60 -4.72
CA GLN A 50 3.38 2.48 -4.40
C GLN A 50 3.33 2.76 -2.90
N LEU A 51 3.48 1.72 -2.07
CA LEU A 51 3.56 1.87 -0.61
C LEU A 51 4.75 2.73 -0.16
N ALA A 52 5.90 2.62 -0.83
CA ALA A 52 7.07 3.45 -0.58
C ALA A 52 6.80 4.92 -0.90
N ARG A 53 6.25 5.22 -2.08
CA ARG A 53 5.91 6.59 -2.49
C ARG A 53 4.89 7.23 -1.55
N ASP A 54 3.85 6.50 -1.19
CA ASP A 54 2.81 6.98 -0.27
C ASP A 54 3.39 7.26 1.13
N LEU A 55 4.31 6.42 1.61
CA LEU A 55 5.00 6.62 2.88
C LEU A 55 5.92 7.85 2.83
N ASP A 56 6.76 7.97 1.79
CA ASP A 56 7.69 9.09 1.64
C ASP A 56 6.93 10.43 1.51
N ALA A 57 5.80 10.45 0.79
CA ALA A 57 4.93 11.62 0.69
C ALA A 57 4.30 12.00 2.05
N ALA A 58 3.86 11.02 2.83
CA ALA A 58 3.32 11.26 4.17
C ALA A 58 4.40 11.78 5.14
N LEU A 59 5.62 11.23 5.07
CA LEU A 59 6.76 11.69 5.86
C LEU A 59 7.20 13.11 5.47
N GLY A 60 7.21 13.43 4.17
CA GLY A 60 7.48 14.79 3.70
C GLY A 60 6.49 15.81 4.25
N ARG A 61 5.19 15.46 4.31
CA ARG A 61 4.15 16.31 4.93
C ARG A 61 4.32 16.43 6.44
N LEU A 62 4.69 15.34 7.13
CA LEU A 62 4.93 15.34 8.58
C LEU A 62 6.12 16.24 8.95
N LEU A 63 7.20 16.17 8.18
CA LEU A 63 8.43 16.92 8.44
C LEU A 63 8.41 18.36 7.90
N GLY A 64 7.54 18.67 6.92
CA GLY A 64 7.47 19.96 6.22
C GLY A 64 6.67 21.07 6.90
N GLY A 65 6.13 20.85 8.09
CA GLY A 65 5.49 21.90 8.90
C GLY A 65 3.97 22.06 8.70
N ALA A 66 3.27 22.10 9.85
CA ALA A 66 1.83 22.29 10.08
C ALA A 66 0.92 21.04 9.91
N PRO A 67 0.64 20.30 11.00
CA PRO A 67 -0.50 19.36 11.05
C PRO A 67 -1.82 20.16 11.08
N LYS A 68 -2.23 20.70 9.92
CA LYS A 68 -3.52 21.36 9.73
C LYS A 68 -4.60 20.29 9.56
N GLY A 69 -5.03 19.70 10.68
CA GLY A 69 -6.24 18.87 10.76
C GLY A 69 -6.13 17.53 10.02
N CYS A 70 -6.58 16.47 10.66
CA CYS A 70 -6.81 15.19 10.01
C CYS A 70 -7.94 15.31 8.97
N ASN A 71 -7.65 15.85 7.78
CA ASN A 71 -8.51 15.65 6.63
C ASN A 71 -8.04 14.37 5.91
N PRO A 72 -8.92 13.37 5.70
CA PRO A 72 -8.53 12.18 4.96
C PRO A 72 -8.09 12.61 3.55
N PRO A 73 -7.01 12.04 2.98
CA PRO A 73 -6.83 12.11 1.54
C PRO A 73 -7.90 11.20 0.92
N GLY A 74 -9.12 11.74 0.80
CA GLY A 74 -10.10 11.35 -0.20
C GLY A 74 -9.60 11.83 -1.56
N ALA A 75 -8.47 11.28 -2.01
CA ALA A 75 -7.99 11.40 -3.37
C ALA A 75 -7.73 9.99 -3.87
N ALA A 76 -8.83 9.26 -4.09
CA ALA A 76 -8.90 8.31 -5.17
C ALA A 76 -8.75 9.10 -6.49
N THR A 77 -7.54 9.59 -6.77
CA THR A 77 -7.19 10.00 -8.13
C THR A 77 -6.85 8.72 -8.85
N GLY A 78 -7.79 8.29 -9.69
CA GLY A 78 -7.74 7.00 -10.36
C GLY A 78 -6.42 6.78 -11.11
N SER A 79 -5.84 5.60 -10.91
CA SER A 79 -5.14 4.93 -12.00
C SER A 79 -6.06 3.82 -12.51
N GLY A 80 -6.93 4.21 -13.42
CA GLY A 80 -7.24 3.31 -14.51
C GLY A 80 -5.93 3.09 -15.27
N ARG A 81 -5.34 1.90 -15.15
CA ARG A 81 -4.58 1.32 -16.24
C ARG A 81 -4.67 -0.19 -16.21
N ALA A 82 -5.38 -0.70 -17.21
CA ALA A 82 -5.50 -2.09 -17.55
C ALA A 82 -4.13 -2.77 -17.69
N ALA A 83 -4.02 -3.96 -17.10
CA ALA A 83 -3.00 -4.95 -17.46
C ALA A 83 -3.61 -6.36 -17.37
N GLY A 84 -4.44 -6.68 -18.36
CA GLY A 84 -4.56 -8.00 -18.97
C GLY A 84 -4.97 -9.18 -18.09
N THR A 85 -6.27 -9.45 -18.04
CA THR A 85 -6.76 -10.83 -18.05
C THR A 85 -6.32 -11.51 -19.35
N ARG A 86 -5.23 -12.28 -19.30
CA ARG A 86 -4.94 -13.31 -20.29
C ARG A 86 -4.67 -14.61 -19.55
N ASN A 87 -5.70 -15.41 -19.38
CA ASN A 87 -5.51 -16.85 -19.46
C ASN A 87 -6.38 -17.36 -20.63
N PRO A 88 -5.78 -17.65 -21.79
CA PRO A 88 -6.52 -18.21 -22.92
C PRO A 88 -6.91 -19.66 -22.63
N GLY A 89 -8.12 -20.01 -23.06
CA GLY A 89 -8.79 -21.27 -22.76
C GLY A 89 -7.97 -22.53 -23.07
N ARG A 90 -8.04 -23.47 -22.14
CA ARG A 90 -7.77 -24.89 -22.39
C ARG A 90 -9.02 -25.47 -23.05
N GLY A 91 -9.06 -25.43 -24.38
CA GLY A 91 -10.10 -26.10 -25.17
C GLY A 91 -10.02 -27.63 -25.03
N PRO A 92 -11.13 -28.35 -25.24
CA PRO A 92 -11.18 -29.81 -25.25
C PRO A 92 -10.76 -30.32 -26.63
N GLY A 93 -9.93 -31.36 -26.68
CA GLY A 93 -9.57 -32.00 -27.93
C GLY A 93 -8.66 -33.20 -27.70
N GLY A 94 -9.15 -34.39 -28.06
CA GLY A 94 -8.35 -35.61 -28.04
C GLY A 94 -9.19 -36.87 -27.98
N SER A 95 -10.06 -37.08 -28.97
CA SER A 95 -10.56 -38.40 -29.34
C SER A 95 -9.38 -39.29 -29.80
N ALA A 96 -9.27 -40.49 -29.25
CA ALA A 96 -8.55 -41.61 -29.86
C ALA A 96 -8.99 -42.93 -29.21
N GLN A 97 -9.80 -43.67 -29.97
CA GLN A 97 -9.99 -45.14 -30.00
C GLN A 97 -10.60 -45.81 -28.76
#